data_AF-A0A3N4YPV2-F1
#
_entry.id   AF-A0A3N4YPV2-F1
#
_cell.length_a   1.000
_cell.length_b   1.000
_cell.length_c   1.000
_cell.angle_alpha   90.00
_cell.angle_beta   90.00
_cell.angle_gamma   90.00
#
_symmetry.space_group_name_H-M   'P 1'
#
loop_
_entity.id
_entity.type
_entity.pdbx_description
1 polymer ?
#
loop_
_entity_poly.entity_id
_entity_poly.type
_entity_poly.pdbx_seq_one_letter_code
_entity_poly.pdbx_strand_id
1 'polypeptide(L)'
;MPIENTGSPGPEPSGRSLTERLARAMAELSDDEYYVLRSRALARRPTSYANLASELGVRDADVVDLERRATTCIAHASRGPDHDALTDAMSQQNSTVALATLLPQHPVLTETVPRTNLPVWAFLVQTLGLNGAAGRPAADGTTASGTTANAAATNGTTASGATATRAPARNAGRTTTSRPGPTALPRASAGVVRPAWTAWFPWLITLGLAGDGRKTSSWDFEPQVRGRLRHQVNALTTIVIDQLPAAPVGVIFPAIAPSDTMADLDIPASHADRFRERGISTFGDLADRTIAELRFLPHYGAKTLSALVQRMVYRSLQHPAPAGSPTRPGLDQLERPLDERIGSTLGYLDERARTILVARRFADPQVKLPELAERFEISNMHAQQIDSRSASLVRSTLISPSLLAAVDAHLPAPDGAMAIDDLVARIPVLGAVVPAAANQPAWRVLDGLGGLFEVTDGEARRASSNRKRSANPPVPGRRTA
;
A
#
# COMPACT_ATOMS: atom_id res chain seq x y z
N MET A 1 14.91 47.71 -8.33
CA MET A 1 16.11 46.86 -8.49
C MET A 1 15.98 46.12 -9.81
N PRO A 2 17.00 46.14 -10.69
CA PRO A 2 16.94 45.42 -11.96
C PRO A 2 17.11 43.92 -11.68
N ILE A 3 16.25 43.11 -12.31
CA ILE A 3 16.33 41.65 -12.27
C ILE A 3 17.49 41.28 -13.20
N GLU A 4 18.59 40.80 -12.63
CA GLU A 4 19.72 40.28 -13.41
C GLU A 4 19.24 39.07 -14.22
N ASN A 5 19.34 39.21 -15.54
CA ASN A 5 19.00 38.18 -16.50
C ASN A 5 20.07 37.08 -16.42
N THR A 6 19.76 35.99 -15.72
CA THR A 6 20.62 34.80 -15.67
C THR A 6 20.73 34.22 -17.08
N GLY A 7 21.93 34.30 -17.66
CA GLY A 7 22.20 33.85 -19.02
C GLY A 7 21.72 32.41 -19.24
N SER A 8 21.06 32.17 -20.38
CA SER A 8 20.65 30.82 -20.80
C SER A 8 21.86 29.88 -20.77
N PRO A 9 21.75 28.71 -20.13
CA PRO A 9 22.84 27.73 -20.10
C PRO A 9 23.12 27.27 -21.53
N GLY A 10 24.40 27.35 -21.93
CA GLY A 10 24.86 26.81 -23.22
C GLY A 10 24.54 25.31 -23.35
N PRO A 11 24.52 24.75 -24.58
CA PRO A 11 24.16 23.35 -24.82
C PRO A 11 25.03 22.41 -23.97
N GLU A 12 24.40 21.70 -23.04
CA GLU A 12 25.10 20.76 -22.15
C GLU A 12 25.76 19.64 -22.98
N PRO A 13 26.95 19.16 -22.56
CA PRO A 13 27.62 18.04 -23.21
C PRO A 13 26.72 16.80 -23.19
N SER A 14 26.38 16.29 -24.36
CA SER A 14 25.36 15.26 -24.63
C SER A 14 25.67 13.85 -24.10
N GLY A 15 26.49 13.71 -23.05
CA GLY A 15 26.99 12.43 -22.54
C GLY A 15 26.69 12.13 -21.07
N ARG A 16 25.92 12.96 -20.36
CA ARG A 16 25.59 12.73 -18.95
C ARG A 16 24.34 11.87 -18.82
N SER A 17 24.38 10.89 -17.91
CA SER A 17 23.21 10.03 -17.66
C SER A 17 22.04 10.83 -17.07
N LEU A 18 20.81 10.36 -17.24
CA LEU A 18 19.63 10.99 -16.64
C LEU A 18 19.80 11.13 -15.12
N THR A 19 20.32 10.11 -14.44
CA THR A 19 20.59 10.13 -13.00
C THR A 19 21.58 11.22 -12.61
N GLU A 20 22.66 11.42 -13.37
CA GLU A 20 23.64 12.49 -13.13
C GLU A 20 23.05 13.88 -13.32
N ARG A 21 22.21 14.07 -14.35
CA ARG A 21 21.51 15.34 -14.59
C ARG A 21 20.53 15.66 -13.46
N LEU A 22 19.75 14.68 -13.02
CA LEU A 22 18.86 14.82 -11.87
C LEU A 22 19.64 15.06 -10.57
N ALA A 23 20.75 14.37 -10.35
CA ALA A 23 21.61 14.58 -9.18
C ALA A 23 22.16 16.01 -9.13
N ARG A 24 22.60 16.55 -10.28
CA ARG A 24 23.03 17.95 -10.38
C ARG A 24 21.89 18.91 -10.10
N ALA A 25 20.73 18.73 -10.74
CA ALA A 25 19.57 19.59 -10.52
C ALA A 25 19.16 19.61 -9.04
N MET A 26 19.16 18.45 -8.38
CA MET A 26 18.90 18.32 -6.94
C MET A 26 19.95 18.99 -6.04
N ALA A 27 21.18 19.18 -6.54
CA ALA A 27 22.24 19.90 -5.84
C ALA A 27 22.18 21.42 -6.07
N GLU A 28 21.51 21.87 -7.14
CA GLU A 28 21.27 23.28 -7.47
C GLU A 28 20.05 23.87 -6.74
N LEU A 29 19.12 23.03 -6.27
CA LEU A 29 17.99 23.48 -5.45
C LEU A 29 18.49 24.09 -4.13
N SER A 30 17.87 25.21 -3.73
CA SER A 30 18.07 25.74 -2.38
C SER A 30 17.53 24.77 -1.32
N ASP A 31 17.96 24.92 -0.06
CA ASP A 31 17.47 24.09 1.04
C ASP A 31 15.94 24.20 1.19
N ASP A 32 15.38 25.39 0.99
CA ASP A 32 13.93 25.65 1.03
C ASP A 32 13.20 25.01 -0.16
N GLU A 33 13.75 25.12 -1.37
CA GLU A 33 13.18 24.48 -2.57
C GLU A 33 13.17 22.96 -2.44
N TYR A 34 14.26 22.38 -1.95
CA TYR A 34 14.33 20.95 -1.66
C TYR A 34 13.38 20.54 -0.53
N TYR A 35 13.28 21.34 0.53
CA TYR A 35 12.35 21.09 1.64
C TYR A 35 10.90 21.05 1.15
N VAL A 36 10.48 22.03 0.35
CA VAL A 36 9.13 22.09 -0.22
C VAL A 36 8.88 20.91 -1.16
N LEU A 37 9.80 20.62 -2.08
CA LEU A 37 9.69 19.49 -3.01
C LEU A 37 9.56 18.15 -2.23
N ARG A 38 10.34 17.96 -1.18
CA ARG A 38 10.29 16.76 -0.33
C ARG A 38 8.98 16.63 0.42
N SER A 39 8.49 17.72 1.03
CA SER A 39 7.31 17.72 1.89
C SER A 39 5.98 17.71 1.12
N ARG A 40 5.99 18.14 -0.14
CA ARG A 40 4.80 18.10 -1.02
C ARG A 40 4.87 17.01 -2.07
N ALA A 41 5.84 17.09 -2.96
CA ALA A 41 5.89 16.25 -4.15
C ALA A 41 6.30 14.80 -3.83
N LEU A 42 7.27 14.62 -2.93
CA LEU A 42 7.81 13.29 -2.58
C LEU A 42 7.17 12.66 -1.34
N ALA A 43 6.40 13.42 -0.57
CA ALA A 43 5.75 12.92 0.63
C ALA A 43 4.53 12.05 0.29
N ARG A 44 4.36 10.92 1.00
CA ARG A 44 3.14 10.09 0.92
C ARG A 44 1.88 10.85 1.32
N ARG A 45 2.03 11.86 2.19
CA ARG A 45 0.97 12.79 2.60
C ARG A 45 1.51 14.20 2.39
N PRO A 46 1.14 14.87 1.28
CA PRO A 46 1.59 16.23 1.02
C PRO A 46 1.21 17.17 2.17
N THR A 47 2.17 17.94 2.67
CA THR A 47 1.90 19.01 3.62
C THR A 47 1.16 20.17 2.91
N SER A 48 0.15 20.76 3.55
CA SER A 48 -0.55 21.93 2.99
C SER A 48 0.41 23.12 2.80
N TYR A 49 0.08 24.03 1.88
CA TYR A 49 0.91 25.21 1.66
C TYR A 49 0.98 26.09 2.91
N ALA A 50 -0.14 26.27 3.61
CA ALA A 50 -0.22 27.05 4.85
C ALA A 50 0.70 26.52 5.96
N ASN A 51 0.80 25.20 6.12
CA ASN A 51 1.69 24.61 7.12
C ASN A 51 3.16 24.82 6.75
N LEU A 52 3.53 24.65 5.48
CA LEU A 52 4.90 24.89 5.01
C LEU A 52 5.28 26.36 5.09
N ALA A 53 4.33 27.26 4.78
CA ALA A 53 4.51 28.70 4.89
C ALA A 53 4.79 29.09 6.35
N SER A 54 4.01 28.55 7.29
CA SER A 54 4.24 28.73 8.72
C SER A 54 5.57 28.16 9.21
N GLU A 55 6.00 26.99 8.71
CA GLU A 55 7.26 26.36 9.09
C GLU A 55 8.49 27.13 8.56
N LEU A 56 8.40 27.65 7.33
CA LEU A 56 9.48 28.41 6.68
C LEU A 56 9.47 29.91 7.03
N GLY A 57 8.41 30.41 7.67
CA GLY A 57 8.25 31.84 7.97
C GLY A 57 8.03 32.69 6.71
N VAL A 58 7.39 32.14 5.68
CA VAL A 58 7.08 32.81 4.41
C VAL A 58 5.56 32.80 4.14
N ARG A 59 5.09 33.44 3.07
CA ARG A 59 3.66 33.40 2.70
C ARG A 59 3.37 32.17 1.84
N ASP A 60 2.13 31.70 1.83
CA ASP A 60 1.69 30.56 1.01
C ASP A 60 2.08 30.70 -0.47
N ALA A 61 1.96 31.90 -1.04
CA ALA A 61 2.36 32.20 -2.42
C ALA A 61 3.86 31.97 -2.67
N ASP A 62 4.70 32.28 -1.67
CA ASP A 62 6.15 32.09 -1.78
C ASP A 62 6.50 30.58 -1.77
N VAL A 63 5.74 29.75 -1.04
CA VAL A 63 5.88 28.28 -1.05
C VAL A 63 5.49 27.69 -2.42
N VAL A 64 4.41 28.18 -3.02
CA VAL A 64 4.00 27.77 -4.38
C VAL A 64 5.10 28.11 -5.39
N ASP A 65 5.72 29.29 -5.26
CA ASP A 65 6.83 29.71 -6.11
C ASP A 65 8.07 28.83 -5.93
N LEU A 66 8.42 28.46 -4.69
CA LEU A 66 9.49 27.52 -4.39
C LEU A 66 9.23 26.14 -5.04
N GLU A 67 8.02 25.59 -4.89
CA GLU A 67 7.65 24.31 -5.52
C GLU A 67 7.74 24.38 -7.05
N ARG A 68 7.25 25.48 -7.64
CA ARG A 68 7.30 25.70 -9.09
C ARG A 68 8.73 25.78 -9.62
N ARG A 69 9.62 26.52 -8.94
CA ARG A 69 11.04 26.60 -9.32
C ARG A 69 11.72 25.24 -9.23
N ALA A 70 11.52 24.52 -8.12
CA ALA A 70 12.06 23.18 -7.95
C ALA A 70 11.58 22.22 -9.04
N THR A 71 10.27 22.18 -9.29
CA THR A 71 9.65 21.32 -10.31
C THR A 71 10.14 21.66 -11.72
N THR A 72 10.31 22.95 -12.03
CA THR A 72 10.83 23.41 -13.34
C THR A 72 12.28 23.00 -13.54
N CYS A 73 13.11 23.13 -12.51
CA CYS A 73 14.51 22.68 -12.53
C CYS A 73 14.59 21.17 -12.81
N ILE A 74 13.79 20.36 -12.11
CA ILE A 74 13.70 18.91 -12.34
C ILE A 74 13.18 18.59 -13.74
N ALA A 75 12.13 19.26 -14.21
CA ALA A 75 11.58 19.05 -15.54
C ALA A 75 12.65 19.30 -16.62
N HIS A 76 13.39 20.40 -16.51
CA HIS A 76 14.47 20.73 -17.45
C HIS A 76 15.58 19.67 -17.45
N ALA A 77 16.03 19.24 -16.27
CA ALA A 77 17.08 18.23 -16.14
C ALA A 77 16.65 16.83 -16.62
N SER A 78 15.35 16.55 -16.56
CA SER A 78 14.80 15.25 -16.96
C SER A 78 14.67 15.05 -18.47
N ARG A 79 14.63 16.13 -19.27
CA ARG A 79 14.37 16.05 -20.71
C ARG A 79 15.31 15.09 -21.43
N GLY A 80 14.77 14.26 -22.32
CA GLY A 80 15.52 13.28 -23.10
C GLY A 80 14.73 11.99 -23.32
N PRO A 81 15.30 11.03 -24.07
CA PRO A 81 14.56 9.86 -24.56
C PRO A 81 13.96 9.00 -23.44
N ASP A 82 14.64 8.87 -22.30
CA ASP A 82 14.12 8.11 -21.15
C ASP A 82 12.90 8.78 -20.48
N HIS A 83 12.88 10.11 -20.44
CA HIS A 83 11.74 10.86 -19.89
C HIS A 83 10.55 10.84 -20.86
N ASP A 84 10.81 10.95 -22.15
CA ASP A 84 9.77 10.89 -23.18
C ASP A 84 9.12 9.50 -23.17
N ALA A 85 9.92 8.43 -23.15
CA ALA A 85 9.44 7.05 -23.07
C ALA A 85 8.65 6.77 -21.78
N LEU A 86 9.08 7.34 -20.64
CA LEU A 86 8.33 7.26 -19.38
C LEU A 86 6.98 8.00 -19.49
N THR A 87 6.97 9.21 -20.07
CA THR A 87 5.75 10.01 -20.23
C THR A 87 4.73 9.31 -21.14
N ASP A 88 5.20 8.71 -22.22
CA ASP A 88 4.38 7.90 -23.13
C ASP A 88 3.80 6.68 -22.40
N ALA A 89 4.61 5.95 -21.64
CA ALA A 89 4.14 4.80 -20.85
C ALA A 89 3.09 5.19 -19.80
N MET A 90 3.27 6.33 -19.13
CA MET A 90 2.34 6.81 -18.11
C MET A 90 1.01 7.34 -18.67
N SER A 91 0.99 7.69 -19.96
CA SER A 91 -0.21 8.14 -20.66
C SER A 91 -1.08 6.97 -21.17
N GLN A 92 -0.61 5.71 -21.06
CA GLN A 92 -1.38 4.52 -21.44
C GLN A 92 -2.43 4.14 -20.39
N GLN A 93 -3.57 3.59 -20.83
CA GLN A 93 -4.69 3.14 -19.98
C GLN A 93 -4.25 2.10 -18.91
N ASN A 94 -3.19 1.33 -19.20
CA ASN A 94 -2.60 0.33 -18.32
C ASN A 94 -1.16 0.71 -17.93
N SER A 95 -0.96 1.89 -17.37
CA SER A 95 0.36 2.45 -17.03
C SER A 95 1.26 1.50 -16.22
N THR A 96 0.70 0.62 -15.37
CA THR A 96 1.48 -0.39 -14.63
C THR A 96 2.12 -1.44 -15.55
N VAL A 97 1.37 -1.92 -16.55
CA VAL A 97 1.87 -2.91 -17.54
C VAL A 97 2.87 -2.24 -18.49
N ALA A 98 2.58 -1.01 -18.91
CA ALA A 98 3.48 -0.19 -19.72
C ALA A 98 4.82 0.02 -19.02
N LEU A 99 4.79 0.41 -17.73
CA LEU A 99 5.98 0.63 -16.92
C LEU A 99 6.77 -0.67 -16.71
N ALA A 100 6.10 -1.80 -16.44
CA ALA A 100 6.75 -3.11 -16.31
C ALA A 100 7.51 -3.54 -17.59
N THR A 101 7.02 -3.12 -18.76
CA THR A 101 7.65 -3.38 -20.06
C THR A 101 8.78 -2.40 -20.37
N LEU A 102 8.63 -1.14 -19.94
CA LEU A 102 9.61 -0.06 -20.16
C LEU A 102 10.87 -0.24 -19.31
N LEU A 103 10.74 -0.60 -18.03
CA LEU A 103 11.88 -0.61 -17.10
C LEU A 103 13.05 -1.52 -17.53
N PRO A 104 12.84 -2.73 -18.09
CA PRO A 104 13.93 -3.55 -18.62
C PRO A 104 14.66 -2.92 -19.82
N GLN A 105 13.99 -2.05 -20.59
CA GLN A 105 14.54 -1.40 -21.78
C GLN A 105 15.30 -0.12 -21.44
N HIS A 106 14.97 0.51 -20.31
CA HIS A 106 15.56 1.76 -19.83
C HIS A 106 16.10 1.59 -18.40
N PRO A 107 17.27 0.94 -18.22
CA PRO A 107 17.81 0.63 -16.89
C PRO A 107 18.07 1.88 -16.03
N VAL A 108 18.37 3.02 -16.65
CA VAL A 108 18.54 4.31 -15.95
C VAL A 108 17.29 4.73 -15.16
N LEU A 109 16.10 4.32 -15.60
CA LEU A 109 14.86 4.60 -14.88
C LEU A 109 14.78 3.86 -13.53
N THR A 110 15.52 2.75 -13.38
CA THR A 110 15.59 1.96 -12.15
C THR A 110 16.69 2.42 -11.18
N GLU A 111 17.61 3.26 -11.64
CA GLU A 111 18.64 3.85 -10.79
C GLU A 111 18.02 4.78 -9.74
N THR A 112 18.69 4.94 -8.61
CA THR A 112 18.20 5.79 -7.52
C THR A 112 18.65 7.24 -7.70
N VAL A 113 17.72 8.18 -7.57
CA VAL A 113 18.04 9.61 -7.50
C VAL A 113 18.69 9.91 -6.15
N PRO A 114 19.88 10.55 -6.12
CA PRO A 114 20.53 10.93 -4.86
C PRO A 114 19.63 11.78 -3.97
N ARG A 115 19.84 11.68 -2.64
CA ARG A 115 19.06 12.36 -1.57
C ARG A 115 17.61 11.89 -1.38
N THR A 116 16.95 11.31 -2.38
CA THR A 116 15.57 10.82 -2.26
C THR A 116 15.47 9.31 -2.01
N ASN A 117 16.47 8.53 -2.45
CA ASN A 117 16.46 7.06 -2.48
C ASN A 117 15.28 6.48 -3.28
N LEU A 118 14.65 7.28 -4.15
CA LEU A 118 13.61 6.82 -5.05
C LEU A 118 14.22 6.42 -6.39
N PRO A 119 13.70 5.38 -7.08
CA PRO A 119 14.09 5.12 -8.45
C PRO A 119 13.66 6.30 -9.34
N VAL A 120 14.44 6.58 -10.39
CA VAL A 120 14.24 7.73 -11.30
C VAL A 120 12.80 7.79 -11.83
N TRP A 121 12.21 6.67 -12.25
CA TRP A 121 10.82 6.67 -12.73
C TRP A 121 9.83 7.16 -11.66
N ALA A 122 9.97 6.68 -10.42
CA ALA A 122 9.05 7.02 -9.34
C ALA A 122 9.22 8.49 -8.92
N PHE A 123 10.47 8.96 -8.90
CA PHE A 123 10.79 10.35 -8.65
C PHE A 123 10.15 11.28 -9.69
N LEU A 124 10.30 10.98 -10.98
CA LEU A 124 9.74 11.80 -12.06
C LEU A 124 8.21 11.79 -12.06
N VAL A 125 7.59 10.62 -11.86
CA VAL A 125 6.12 10.52 -11.76
C VAL A 125 5.57 11.35 -10.59
N GLN A 126 6.24 11.34 -9.44
CA GLN A 126 5.79 12.07 -8.24
C GLN A 126 6.03 13.59 -8.32
N THR A 127 7.14 14.01 -8.92
CA THR A 127 7.53 15.43 -9.03
C THR A 127 6.86 16.14 -10.18
N LEU A 128 6.76 15.50 -11.35
CA LEU A 128 6.22 16.10 -12.56
C LEU A 128 4.73 15.78 -12.79
N GLY A 129 4.14 14.96 -11.92
CA GLY A 129 2.71 14.64 -12.00
C GLY A 129 2.33 13.85 -13.24
N LEU A 130 3.22 12.97 -13.73
CA LEU A 130 3.00 12.19 -14.96
C LEU A 130 1.85 11.17 -14.87
N ASN A 131 1.23 10.98 -13.71
CA ASN A 131 0.00 10.20 -13.55
C ASN A 131 -1.17 10.97 -14.17
N GLY A 132 -1.32 10.90 -15.49
CA GLY A 132 -2.49 11.42 -16.20
C GLY A 132 -3.78 10.95 -15.53
N ALA A 133 -4.68 11.89 -15.24
CA ALA A 133 -6.07 11.68 -14.82
C ALA A 133 -6.39 11.21 -13.39
N ALA A 134 -5.45 10.85 -12.52
CA ALA A 134 -5.74 10.71 -11.08
C ALA A 134 -5.34 12.00 -10.36
N GLY A 135 -6.22 13.01 -10.42
CA GLY A 135 -6.03 14.28 -9.74
C GLY A 135 -5.55 14.05 -8.31
N ARG A 136 -4.34 14.52 -8.00
CA ARG A 136 -3.82 14.55 -6.64
C ARG A 136 -4.87 15.32 -5.82
N PRO A 137 -5.51 14.75 -4.78
CA PRO A 137 -6.43 15.52 -3.98
C PRO A 137 -5.62 16.67 -3.39
N ALA A 138 -5.93 17.90 -3.82
CA ALA A 138 -5.36 19.08 -3.24
C ALA A 138 -5.70 19.01 -1.74
N ALA A 139 -4.66 19.05 -0.88
CA ALA A 139 -4.86 19.11 0.56
C ALA A 139 -5.77 20.29 0.97
N ASP A 140 -5.86 21.31 0.09
CA ASP A 140 -6.50 22.60 0.35
C ASP A 140 -7.67 22.91 -0.62
N GLY A 141 -8.23 21.91 -1.34
CA GLY A 141 -9.45 22.09 -2.15
C GLY A 141 -9.36 23.04 -3.35
N THR A 142 -8.17 23.54 -3.70
CA THR A 142 -7.98 24.48 -4.81
C THR A 142 -7.51 23.74 -6.07
N THR A 143 -8.36 23.65 -7.10
CA THR A 143 -7.98 23.11 -8.42
C THR A 143 -7.29 24.19 -9.25
N ALA A 144 -5.98 24.08 -9.45
CA ALA A 144 -5.25 24.90 -10.41
C ALA A 144 -5.30 24.25 -11.80
N SER A 145 -6.15 24.77 -12.69
CA SER A 145 -6.11 24.45 -14.12
C SER A 145 -5.09 25.37 -14.80
N GLY A 146 -3.89 24.86 -15.07
CA GLY A 146 -2.86 25.54 -15.86
C GLY A 146 -2.56 24.75 -17.13
N THR A 147 -3.09 25.21 -18.26
CA THR A 147 -2.85 24.67 -19.61
C THR A 147 -1.41 25.00 -20.05
N THR A 148 -0.55 23.99 -20.24
CA THR A 148 0.71 24.14 -20.95
C THR A 148 0.51 23.82 -22.43
N ALA A 149 0.29 24.86 -23.24
CA ALA A 149 0.33 24.76 -24.69
C ALA A 149 1.79 24.83 -25.18
N ASN A 150 2.23 23.78 -25.87
CA ASN A 150 3.53 23.71 -26.55
C ASN A 150 3.43 24.42 -27.91
N ALA A 151 4.29 25.40 -28.17
CA ALA A 151 4.48 25.97 -29.51
C ALA A 151 5.97 25.94 -29.87
N ALA A 152 6.28 25.15 -30.89
CA ALA A 152 7.59 25.05 -31.51
C ALA A 152 7.82 26.23 -32.47
N ALA A 153 9.02 26.83 -32.43
CA ALA A 153 9.53 27.67 -33.51
C ALA A 153 11.04 27.44 -33.65
N THR A 154 11.40 26.76 -34.73
CA THR A 154 12.73 26.66 -35.33
C THR A 154 13.22 28.03 -35.81
N ASN A 155 14.50 28.33 -35.57
CA ASN A 155 15.36 29.03 -36.54
C ASN A 155 16.83 28.80 -36.21
N GLY A 156 17.58 28.33 -37.21
CA GLY A 156 19.02 28.14 -37.16
C GLY A 156 19.78 29.41 -37.53
N THR A 157 21.02 29.54 -37.05
CA THR A 157 22.07 30.35 -37.69
C THR A 157 23.43 29.79 -37.27
N THR A 158 24.24 29.49 -38.27
CA THR A 158 25.64 29.06 -38.22
C THR A 158 26.58 30.21 -37.85
N ALA A 159 27.61 29.96 -37.03
CA ALA A 159 28.86 30.70 -37.08
C ALA A 159 30.06 29.87 -36.59
N SER A 160 31.11 29.91 -37.40
CA SER A 160 32.42 29.27 -37.29
C SER A 160 33.40 30.15 -36.51
N GLY A 161 34.39 29.57 -35.82
CA GLY A 161 35.43 30.35 -35.13
C GLY A 161 36.50 29.54 -34.36
N ALA A 162 37.52 29.10 -35.09
CA ALA A 162 38.93 28.83 -34.77
C ALA A 162 39.48 28.80 -33.31
N THR A 163 40.12 27.67 -33.00
CA THR A 163 41.49 27.43 -32.44
C THR A 163 42.20 28.47 -31.57
N ALA A 164 42.66 28.05 -30.38
CA ALA A 164 43.99 28.39 -29.84
C ALA A 164 44.50 27.39 -28.79
N THR A 165 45.70 26.86 -29.07
CA THR A 165 46.53 25.95 -28.27
C THR A 165 47.34 26.71 -27.22
N ARG A 166 47.41 26.25 -25.95
CA ARG A 166 48.62 26.38 -25.11
C ARG A 166 48.60 25.53 -23.82
N ALA A 167 49.55 24.60 -23.72
CA ALA A 167 50.11 24.05 -22.48
C ALA A 167 51.43 24.83 -22.15
N PRO A 168 52.22 24.58 -21.07
CA PRO A 168 52.16 23.48 -20.09
C PRO A 168 52.51 23.82 -18.61
N ALA A 169 52.30 22.80 -17.76
CA ALA A 169 53.09 22.30 -16.61
C ALA A 169 53.69 23.25 -15.54
N ARG A 170 53.44 22.92 -14.25
CA ARG A 170 54.49 22.89 -13.21
C ARG A 170 54.18 21.96 -12.03
N ASN A 171 55.22 21.21 -11.67
CA ASN A 171 55.42 20.26 -10.58
C ASN A 171 55.45 20.91 -9.18
N ALA A 172 55.05 20.13 -8.17
CA ALA A 172 55.70 19.91 -6.85
C ALA A 172 54.63 19.34 -5.90
N GLY A 173 54.71 18.13 -5.37
CA GLY A 173 55.82 17.59 -4.59
C GLY A 173 55.58 17.89 -3.12
N ARG A 174 54.86 17.03 -2.38
CA ARG A 174 54.90 17.05 -0.91
C ARG A 174 54.79 15.66 -0.31
N THR A 175 55.78 15.41 0.53
CA THR A 175 56.23 14.19 1.15
C THR A 175 55.36 13.74 2.31
N THR A 176 55.23 12.43 2.42
CA THR A 176 54.69 11.65 3.51
C THR A 176 55.58 11.69 4.75
N THR A 177 55.03 12.03 5.91
CA THR A 177 55.69 11.80 7.22
C THR A 177 54.88 10.77 8.01
N SER A 178 55.46 9.58 8.09
CA SER A 178 55.01 8.45 8.91
C SER A 178 55.18 8.76 10.41
N ARG A 179 54.16 8.48 11.22
CA ARG A 179 54.19 8.56 12.69
C ARG A 179 53.85 7.18 13.28
N PRO A 180 54.61 6.68 14.27
CA PRO A 180 54.45 5.31 14.76
C PRO A 180 53.22 5.17 15.65
N GLY A 181 52.55 4.02 15.51
CA GLY A 181 51.26 3.72 16.12
C GLY A 181 51.33 3.29 17.59
N PRO A 182 50.24 3.47 18.34
CA PRO A 182 50.05 2.81 19.63
C PRO A 182 49.49 1.40 19.44
N THR A 183 50.09 0.46 20.15
CA THR A 183 49.72 -0.95 20.30
C THR A 183 48.22 -1.15 20.48
N ALA A 184 47.57 -1.77 19.50
CA ALA A 184 46.15 -2.13 19.55
C ALA A 184 45.97 -3.44 20.35
N LEU A 185 45.25 -3.36 21.47
CA LEU A 185 44.66 -4.52 22.12
C LEU A 185 43.70 -5.25 21.16
N PRO A 186 43.61 -6.58 21.20
CA PRO A 186 42.70 -7.32 20.34
C PRO A 186 41.24 -6.98 20.68
N ARG A 187 40.58 -6.20 19.80
CA ARG A 187 39.13 -6.06 19.77
C ARG A 187 38.54 -7.38 19.27
N ALA A 188 38.22 -8.28 20.19
CA ALA A 188 37.26 -9.35 19.92
C ALA A 188 35.85 -8.72 19.83
N SER A 189 35.52 -8.18 18.67
CA SER A 189 34.13 -7.85 18.32
C SER A 189 33.42 -9.18 18.05
N ALA A 190 32.90 -9.82 19.10
CA ALA A 190 31.89 -10.85 18.95
C ALA A 190 30.73 -10.22 18.18
N GLY A 191 30.63 -10.52 16.89
CA GLY A 191 29.56 -10.04 16.03
C GLY A 191 28.25 -10.58 16.57
N VAL A 192 27.50 -9.74 17.28
CA VAL A 192 26.12 -10.04 17.66
C VAL A 192 25.36 -10.16 16.34
N VAL A 193 25.18 -11.38 15.86
CA VAL A 193 24.30 -11.69 14.73
C VAL A 193 22.90 -11.32 15.20
N ARG A 194 22.41 -10.19 14.72
CA ARG A 194 21.09 -9.71 15.08
C ARG A 194 20.04 -10.45 14.24
N PRO A 195 18.86 -10.74 14.80
CA PRO A 195 17.84 -11.49 14.08
C PRO A 195 17.34 -10.70 12.85
N ALA A 196 16.86 -11.38 11.82
CA ALA A 196 16.15 -10.77 10.68
C ALA A 196 14.65 -10.58 11.00
N TRP A 197 13.89 -9.77 10.25
CA TRP A 197 12.43 -9.57 10.48
C TRP A 197 11.67 -10.90 10.58
N THR A 198 12.08 -11.90 9.83
CA THR A 198 11.52 -13.26 9.85
C THR A 198 11.72 -14.00 11.16
N ALA A 199 12.69 -13.61 12.00
CA ALA A 199 12.85 -14.15 13.34
C ALA A 199 11.79 -13.60 14.32
N TRP A 200 11.29 -12.39 14.09
CA TRP A 200 10.21 -11.79 14.89
C TRP A 200 8.83 -12.04 14.29
N PHE A 201 8.74 -12.16 12.96
CA PHE A 201 7.50 -12.39 12.21
C PHE A 201 7.72 -13.51 11.17
N PRO A 202 7.75 -14.78 11.61
CA PRO A 202 8.02 -15.93 10.73
C PRO A 202 7.08 -16.01 9.52
N TRP A 203 5.87 -15.48 9.68
CA TRP A 203 4.84 -15.45 8.67
C TRP A 203 5.10 -14.57 7.45
N LEU A 204 6.06 -13.66 7.52
CA LEU A 204 6.47 -12.89 6.34
C LEU A 204 7.00 -13.79 5.22
N ILE A 205 7.60 -14.93 5.57
CA ILE A 205 8.05 -15.94 4.60
C ILE A 205 6.82 -16.55 3.91
N THR A 206 5.79 -16.89 4.67
CA THR A 206 4.58 -17.53 4.14
C THR A 206 3.77 -16.63 3.20
N LEU A 207 3.84 -15.31 3.40
CA LEU A 207 3.24 -14.32 2.49
C LEU A 207 4.12 -14.03 1.25
N GLY A 208 5.29 -14.67 1.13
CA GLY A 208 6.25 -14.40 0.07
C GLY A 208 6.85 -12.99 0.13
N LEU A 209 6.72 -12.31 1.28
CA LEU A 209 7.22 -10.95 1.48
C LEU A 209 8.70 -10.95 1.89
N ALA A 210 9.15 -12.00 2.60
CA ALA A 210 10.54 -12.22 2.93
C ALA A 210 11.10 -13.44 2.17
N GLY A 211 12.37 -13.38 1.78
CA GLY A 211 13.03 -14.48 1.09
C GLY A 211 13.30 -15.66 2.03
N ASP A 212 13.42 -16.86 1.45
CA ASP A 212 13.98 -18.05 2.10
C ASP A 212 15.52 -17.97 2.26
N GLY A 213 16.11 -16.81 1.96
CA GLY A 213 17.55 -16.57 1.87
C GLY A 213 18.10 -16.49 0.44
N ARG A 214 17.31 -16.73 -0.61
CA ARG A 214 17.81 -16.72 -2.02
C ARG A 214 17.62 -15.41 -2.79
N LYS A 215 16.77 -14.49 -2.31
CA LYS A 215 16.54 -13.16 -2.91
C LYS A 215 16.44 -12.11 -1.80
N THR A 216 17.16 -11.00 -1.93
CA THR A 216 17.14 -9.90 -0.96
C THR A 216 15.83 -9.12 -1.05
N SER A 217 14.91 -9.38 -0.14
CA SER A 217 13.67 -8.62 0.06
C SER A 217 13.94 -7.36 0.91
N SER A 218 13.05 -6.36 0.84
CA SER A 218 13.11 -5.19 1.74
C SER A 218 12.89 -5.54 3.22
N TRP A 219 12.45 -6.77 3.50
CA TRP A 219 12.25 -7.33 4.84
C TRP A 219 13.46 -8.11 5.35
N ASP A 220 14.46 -8.35 4.52
CA ASP A 220 15.70 -9.03 4.93
C ASP A 220 16.66 -8.08 5.68
N PHE A 221 16.32 -6.79 5.76
CA PHE A 221 17.15 -5.73 6.38
C PHE A 221 16.80 -5.46 7.84
N GLU A 222 17.82 -5.15 8.64
CA GLU A 222 17.71 -4.88 10.08
C GLU A 222 16.74 -3.72 10.44
N PRO A 223 15.98 -3.82 11.55
CA PRO A 223 15.04 -2.78 12.00
C PRO A 223 15.66 -1.42 12.44
N GLN A 224 16.98 -1.19 12.40
CA GLN A 224 17.60 -0.10 13.20
C GLN A 224 17.97 1.19 12.47
N VAL A 225 17.75 1.34 11.17
CA VAL A 225 17.81 2.69 10.58
C VAL A 225 16.56 3.43 11.05
N ARG A 226 16.67 4.28 12.09
CA ARG A 226 15.53 4.94 12.79
C ARG A 226 14.47 5.54 11.85
N GLY A 227 14.87 6.01 10.67
CA GLY A 227 13.94 6.48 9.63
C GLY A 227 13.12 5.35 8.96
N ARG A 228 13.73 4.18 8.72
CA ARG A 228 13.07 3.02 8.10
C ARG A 228 12.19 2.24 9.08
N LEU A 229 12.54 2.19 10.37
CA LEU A 229 11.77 1.44 11.37
C LEU A 229 10.30 1.84 11.38
N ARG A 230 10.01 3.14 11.46
CA ARG A 230 8.63 3.65 11.44
C ARG A 230 7.89 3.27 10.16
N HIS A 231 8.57 3.32 9.01
CA HIS A 231 7.98 2.91 7.74
C HIS A 231 7.70 1.41 7.67
N GLN A 232 8.62 0.57 8.16
CA GLN A 232 8.46 -0.89 8.22
C GLN A 232 7.36 -1.29 9.21
N VAL A 233 7.29 -0.67 10.39
CA VAL A 233 6.20 -0.90 11.34
C VAL A 233 4.85 -0.50 10.76
N ASN A 234 4.77 0.65 10.07
CA ASN A 234 3.55 1.06 9.37
C ASN A 234 3.17 0.06 8.27
N ALA A 235 4.14 -0.42 7.49
CA ALA A 235 3.91 -1.41 6.45
C ALA A 235 3.42 -2.75 7.03
N LEU A 236 4.04 -3.25 8.10
CA LEU A 236 3.58 -4.45 8.81
C LEU A 236 2.19 -4.27 9.38
N THR A 237 1.91 -3.10 9.95
CA THR A 237 0.58 -2.79 10.46
C THR A 237 -0.47 -2.89 9.37
N THR A 238 -0.18 -2.33 8.19
CA THR A 238 -1.05 -2.46 7.02
C THR A 238 -1.21 -3.92 6.60
N ILE A 239 -0.11 -4.68 6.51
CA ILE A 239 -0.16 -6.11 6.16
C ILE A 239 -1.01 -6.91 7.16
N VAL A 240 -0.80 -6.70 8.46
CA VAL A 240 -1.54 -7.38 9.52
C VAL A 240 -3.05 -7.06 9.43
N ILE A 241 -3.40 -5.78 9.24
CA ILE A 241 -4.80 -5.34 9.18
C ILE A 241 -5.50 -5.80 7.90
N ASP A 242 -4.81 -5.76 6.77
CA ASP A 242 -5.43 -5.97 5.47
C ASP A 242 -5.30 -7.42 4.98
N GLN A 243 -4.19 -8.10 5.30
CA GLN A 243 -3.91 -9.46 4.81
C GLN A 243 -4.09 -10.55 5.85
N LEU A 244 -4.08 -10.21 7.14
CA LEU A 244 -4.29 -11.17 8.24
C LEU A 244 -5.54 -10.86 9.08
N PRO A 245 -6.69 -10.45 8.49
CA PRO A 245 -7.88 -10.08 9.27
C PRO A 245 -8.42 -11.24 10.10
N ALA A 246 -8.30 -12.48 9.60
CA ALA A 246 -8.80 -13.68 10.28
C ALA A 246 -7.80 -14.31 11.26
N ALA A 247 -6.53 -13.90 11.25
CA ALA A 247 -5.54 -14.55 12.09
C ALA A 247 -5.68 -14.07 13.56
N PRO A 248 -5.63 -14.98 14.55
CA PRO A 248 -5.61 -14.60 15.96
C PRO A 248 -4.38 -13.75 16.27
N VAL A 249 -4.54 -12.72 17.11
CA VAL A 249 -3.49 -11.77 17.45
C VAL A 249 -2.29 -12.46 18.10
N GLY A 250 -2.52 -13.44 18.96
CA GLY A 250 -1.44 -14.21 19.62
C GLY A 250 -0.60 -15.01 18.63
N VAL A 251 -1.20 -15.39 17.51
CA VAL A 251 -0.54 -16.11 16.43
C VAL A 251 0.27 -15.16 15.54
N ILE A 252 -0.19 -13.93 15.34
CA ILE A 252 0.52 -12.88 14.60
C ILE A 252 1.72 -12.34 15.39
N PHE A 253 1.56 -12.22 16.72
CA PHE A 253 2.53 -11.64 17.65
C PHE A 253 2.94 -12.63 18.75
N PRO A 254 3.58 -13.76 18.41
CA PRO A 254 3.88 -14.83 19.36
C PRO A 254 4.95 -14.46 20.39
N ALA A 255 5.66 -13.35 20.19
CA ALA A 255 6.69 -12.88 21.10
C ALA A 255 6.17 -12.05 22.28
N ILE A 256 4.89 -11.63 22.24
CA ILE A 256 4.28 -10.86 23.32
C ILE A 256 3.79 -11.84 24.39
N ALA A 257 4.20 -11.62 25.65
CA ALA A 257 3.80 -12.49 26.74
C ALA A 257 2.28 -12.36 27.00
N PRO A 258 1.52 -13.46 27.21
CA PRO A 258 0.09 -13.37 27.53
C PRO A 258 -0.22 -12.54 28.78
N SER A 259 0.73 -12.45 29.72
CA SER A 259 0.63 -11.63 30.93
C SER A 259 0.89 -10.14 30.72
N ASP A 260 1.38 -9.72 29.54
CA ASP A 260 1.62 -8.30 29.25
C ASP A 260 0.29 -7.55 29.34
N THR A 261 0.22 -6.54 30.20
CA THR A 261 -0.95 -5.69 30.35
C THR A 261 -1.09 -4.73 29.17
N MET A 262 -2.26 -4.11 28.99
CA MET A 262 -2.41 -3.04 28.00
C MET A 262 -1.38 -1.91 28.17
N ALA A 263 -0.95 -1.63 29.41
CA ALA A 263 0.07 -0.63 29.69
C ALA A 263 1.47 -1.08 29.24
N ASP A 264 1.80 -2.37 29.37
CA ASP A 264 3.08 -2.94 28.90
C ASP A 264 3.20 -2.89 27.37
N LEU A 265 2.06 -2.87 26.66
CA LEU A 265 1.97 -2.65 25.22
C LEU A 265 2.07 -1.17 24.82
N ASP A 266 2.26 -0.24 25.76
CA ASP A 266 2.27 1.21 25.50
C ASP A 266 0.97 1.70 24.81
N ILE A 267 -0.17 1.10 25.21
CA ILE A 267 -1.50 1.54 24.81
C ILE A 267 -1.91 2.69 25.73
N PRO A 268 -2.37 3.84 25.19
CA PRO A 268 -2.85 4.96 26.01
C PRO A 268 -3.92 4.51 27.00
N ALA A 269 -3.88 5.04 28.23
CA ALA A 269 -4.80 4.67 29.31
C ALA A 269 -6.29 4.74 28.88
N SER A 270 -6.64 5.77 28.11
CA SER A 270 -8.00 5.95 27.58
C SER A 270 -8.47 4.84 26.63
N HIS A 271 -7.56 4.15 25.95
CA HIS A 271 -7.87 2.96 25.17
C HIS A 271 -7.86 1.70 26.05
N ALA A 272 -6.92 1.59 26.98
CA ALA A 272 -6.85 0.47 27.92
C ALA A 272 -8.12 0.35 28.78
N ASP A 273 -8.70 1.47 29.23
CA ASP A 273 -9.93 1.49 30.00
C ASP A 273 -11.11 0.91 29.21
N ARG A 274 -11.21 1.24 27.92
CA ARG A 274 -12.23 0.70 27.00
C ARG A 274 -12.05 -0.79 26.69
N PHE A 275 -10.83 -1.30 26.75
CA PHE A 275 -10.58 -2.75 26.68
C PHE A 275 -11.02 -3.42 27.97
N ARG A 276 -10.70 -2.81 29.12
CA ARG A 276 -11.06 -3.32 30.45
C ARG A 276 -12.57 -3.41 30.66
N GLU A 277 -13.33 -2.43 30.17
CA GLU A 277 -14.80 -2.45 30.13
C GLU A 277 -15.39 -3.67 29.40
N ARG A 278 -14.59 -4.34 28.55
CA ARG A 278 -14.96 -5.55 27.82
C ARG A 278 -14.29 -6.81 28.34
N GLY A 279 -13.69 -6.76 29.52
CA GLY A 279 -12.94 -7.88 30.10
C GLY A 279 -11.62 -8.17 29.40
N ILE A 280 -11.08 -7.23 28.61
CA ILE A 280 -9.78 -7.36 27.95
C ILE A 280 -8.78 -6.52 28.74
N SER A 281 -7.91 -7.17 29.50
CA SER A 281 -6.97 -6.51 30.42
C SER A 281 -5.50 -6.81 30.09
N THR A 282 -5.27 -7.96 29.46
CA THR A 282 -3.95 -8.49 29.11
C THR A 282 -3.88 -8.86 27.64
N PHE A 283 -2.66 -9.05 27.12
CA PHE A 283 -2.46 -9.59 25.79
C PHE A 283 -3.05 -10.98 25.64
N GLY A 284 -3.07 -11.81 26.69
CA GLY A 284 -3.73 -13.11 26.69
C GLY A 284 -5.21 -13.01 26.33
N ASP A 285 -5.91 -11.99 26.84
CA ASP A 285 -7.32 -11.73 26.50
C ASP A 285 -7.51 -11.30 25.03
N LEU A 286 -6.48 -10.72 24.42
CA LEU A 286 -6.45 -10.37 22.99
C LEU A 286 -5.98 -11.53 22.11
N ALA A 287 -5.18 -12.45 22.64
CA ALA A 287 -4.43 -13.43 21.86
C ALA A 287 -5.35 -14.31 21.00
N ASP A 288 -6.50 -14.67 21.54
CA ASP A 288 -7.51 -15.50 20.88
C ASP A 288 -8.42 -14.70 19.93
N ARG A 289 -8.35 -13.37 19.95
CA ARG A 289 -9.13 -12.49 19.06
C ARG A 289 -8.43 -12.33 17.72
N THR A 290 -9.22 -12.21 16.66
CA THR A 290 -8.76 -11.91 15.32
C THR A 290 -8.65 -10.40 15.08
N ILE A 291 -7.82 -9.99 14.12
CA ILE A 291 -7.71 -8.56 13.75
C ILE A 291 -9.04 -8.00 13.25
N ALA A 292 -9.85 -8.83 12.57
CA ALA A 292 -11.20 -8.50 12.16
C ALA A 292 -12.09 -8.19 13.37
N GLU A 293 -12.16 -9.06 14.37
CA GLU A 293 -12.96 -8.80 15.58
C GLU A 293 -12.56 -7.48 16.26
N LEU A 294 -11.26 -7.22 16.41
CA LEU A 294 -10.76 -5.99 17.02
C LEU A 294 -11.15 -4.73 16.23
N ARG A 295 -11.26 -4.83 14.90
CA ARG A 295 -11.69 -3.73 14.03
C ARG A 295 -13.12 -3.29 14.27
N PHE A 296 -13.99 -4.18 14.75
CA PHE A 296 -15.42 -3.92 14.94
C PHE A 296 -15.83 -3.79 16.40
N LEU A 297 -14.88 -3.81 17.33
CA LEU A 297 -15.17 -3.44 18.71
C LEU A 297 -15.84 -2.05 18.75
N PRO A 298 -17.00 -1.90 19.41
CA PRO A 298 -17.68 -0.61 19.42
C PRO A 298 -16.78 0.48 20.01
N HIS A 299 -16.73 1.63 19.35
CA HIS A 299 -15.83 2.76 19.65
C HIS A 299 -14.34 2.57 19.31
N TYR A 300 -13.98 1.50 18.60
CA TYR A 300 -12.65 1.30 18.04
C TYR A 300 -12.67 1.61 16.53
N GLY A 301 -12.24 2.83 16.18
CA GLY A 301 -12.07 3.20 14.79
C GLY A 301 -10.81 2.57 14.18
N ALA A 302 -10.70 2.61 12.85
CA ALA A 302 -9.52 2.13 12.12
C ALA A 302 -8.19 2.73 12.62
N LYS A 303 -8.21 3.98 13.10
CA LYS A 303 -7.03 4.64 13.71
C LYS A 303 -6.61 3.96 15.01
N THR A 304 -7.55 3.56 15.86
CA THR A 304 -7.26 2.90 17.14
C THR A 304 -6.73 1.50 16.92
N LEU A 305 -7.34 0.73 16.00
CA LEU A 305 -6.81 -0.57 15.60
C LEU A 305 -5.39 -0.45 15.02
N SER A 306 -5.15 0.51 14.14
CA SER A 306 -3.82 0.74 13.57
C SER A 306 -2.80 1.08 14.65
N ALA A 307 -3.14 1.94 15.61
CA ALA A 307 -2.28 2.25 16.74
C ALA A 307 -2.00 1.00 17.59
N LEU A 308 -3.03 0.21 17.92
CA LEU A 308 -2.89 -1.04 18.68
C LEU A 308 -1.94 -2.02 17.98
N VAL A 309 -2.15 -2.28 16.69
CA VAL A 309 -1.31 -3.18 15.89
C VAL A 309 0.11 -2.65 15.79
N GLN A 310 0.32 -1.34 15.58
CA GLN A 310 1.67 -0.74 15.60
C GLN A 310 2.37 -0.99 16.92
N ARG A 311 1.67 -0.83 18.05
CA ARG A 311 2.22 -1.10 19.39
C ARG A 311 2.60 -2.56 19.57
N MET A 312 1.78 -3.49 19.11
CA MET A 312 2.10 -4.93 19.14
C MET A 312 3.30 -5.27 18.25
N VAL A 313 3.41 -4.67 17.07
CA VAL A 313 4.62 -4.80 16.22
C VAL A 313 5.85 -4.29 16.97
N TYR A 314 5.79 -3.08 17.56
CA TYR A 314 6.91 -2.54 18.33
C TYR A 314 7.28 -3.41 19.53
N ARG A 315 6.31 -3.90 20.29
CA ARG A 315 6.54 -4.80 21.43
C ARG A 315 7.19 -6.10 20.98
N SER A 316 6.70 -6.69 19.89
CA SER A 316 7.27 -7.91 19.31
C SER A 316 8.69 -7.73 18.79
N LEU A 317 9.12 -6.50 18.46
CA LEU A 317 10.51 -6.22 18.08
C LEU A 317 11.44 -6.11 19.29
N GLN A 318 10.92 -5.85 20.48
CA GLN A 318 11.71 -5.78 21.71
C GLN A 318 12.03 -7.17 22.26
N HIS A 319 11.19 -8.16 21.96
CA HIS A 319 11.32 -9.53 22.44
C HIS A 319 11.39 -10.47 21.23
N PRO A 320 12.49 -11.19 20.98
CA PRO A 320 12.49 -12.23 19.96
C PRO A 320 11.49 -13.33 20.35
N ALA A 321 10.76 -13.85 19.37
CA ALA A 321 9.83 -14.95 19.59
C ALA A 321 10.59 -16.13 20.21
N PRO A 322 10.04 -16.82 21.24
CA PRO A 322 10.69 -17.98 21.82
C PRO A 322 10.95 -19.02 20.73
N ALA A 323 12.13 -19.67 20.77
CA ALA A 323 12.49 -20.72 19.83
C ALA A 323 11.42 -21.83 19.90
N GLY A 324 10.67 -22.03 18.82
CA GLY A 324 9.52 -22.95 18.78
C GLY A 324 8.14 -22.29 18.71
N SER A 325 8.06 -20.94 18.64
CA SER A 325 6.81 -20.27 18.27
C SER A 325 6.28 -20.84 16.94
N PRO A 326 4.94 -20.99 16.81
CA PRO A 326 4.33 -21.56 15.61
C PRO A 326 4.81 -20.78 14.40
N THR A 327 5.58 -21.45 13.53
CA THR A 327 6.25 -20.83 12.37
C THR A 327 5.24 -20.41 11.30
N ARG A 328 3.98 -20.83 11.44
CA ARG A 328 2.91 -20.67 10.48
C ARG A 328 1.70 -20.07 11.21
N PRO A 329 1.32 -18.81 10.95
CA PRO A 329 0.28 -18.18 11.73
C PRO A 329 -1.08 -18.65 11.25
N GLY A 330 -1.57 -19.76 11.78
CA GLY A 330 -2.93 -20.22 11.49
C GLY A 330 -3.28 -20.21 9.99
N LEU A 331 -2.32 -20.42 9.09
CA LEU A 331 -2.62 -20.65 7.67
C LEU A 331 -3.45 -21.92 7.52
N ASP A 332 -3.43 -22.80 8.50
CA ASP A 332 -4.35 -23.92 8.61
C ASP A 332 -5.83 -23.44 8.74
N GLN A 333 -6.08 -22.20 9.22
CA GLN A 333 -7.41 -21.55 9.13
C GLN A 333 -7.74 -21.07 7.70
N LEU A 334 -6.74 -20.81 6.86
CA LEU A 334 -6.92 -20.61 5.42
C LEU A 334 -7.10 -21.94 4.68
N GLU A 335 -6.59 -23.04 5.25
CA GLU A 335 -6.84 -24.43 4.80
C GLU A 335 -8.20 -24.96 5.27
N ARG A 336 -8.87 -24.31 6.24
CA ARG A 336 -10.25 -24.69 6.62
C ARG A 336 -11.16 -24.67 5.39
N PRO A 337 -12.12 -25.61 5.32
CA PRO A 337 -13.17 -25.58 4.31
C PRO A 337 -13.82 -24.19 4.22
N LEU A 338 -14.07 -23.72 3.00
CA LEU A 338 -14.57 -22.36 2.77
C LEU A 338 -15.90 -22.10 3.48
N ASP A 339 -16.76 -23.10 3.58
CA ASP A 339 -18.02 -23.07 4.31
C ASP A 339 -17.83 -22.84 5.81
N GLU A 340 -16.88 -23.53 6.45
CA GLU A 340 -16.54 -23.28 7.86
C GLU A 340 -15.99 -21.86 8.05
N ARG A 341 -15.17 -21.39 7.09
CA ARG A 341 -14.63 -20.02 7.13
C ARG A 341 -15.74 -18.98 7.00
N ILE A 342 -16.68 -19.17 6.06
CA ILE A 342 -17.87 -18.31 5.92
C ILE A 342 -18.70 -18.36 7.21
N GLY A 343 -18.99 -19.55 7.71
CA GLY A 343 -19.77 -19.74 8.93
C GLY A 343 -19.16 -19.06 10.15
N SER A 344 -17.86 -19.25 10.37
CA SER A 344 -17.11 -18.58 11.43
C SER A 344 -17.13 -17.06 11.27
N THR A 345 -16.92 -16.58 10.04
CA THR A 345 -16.92 -15.14 9.73
C THR A 345 -18.28 -14.49 10.01
N LEU A 346 -19.37 -15.15 9.63
CA LEU A 346 -20.73 -14.70 9.94
C LEU A 346 -21.03 -14.78 11.44
N GLY A 347 -20.42 -15.73 12.16
CA GLY A 347 -20.54 -15.87 13.61
C GLY A 347 -19.97 -14.69 14.40
N TYR A 348 -19.02 -13.93 13.83
CA TYR A 348 -18.47 -12.72 14.45
C TYR A 348 -19.37 -11.48 14.32
N LEU A 349 -20.38 -11.51 13.45
CA LEU A 349 -21.37 -10.45 13.37
C LEU A 349 -22.32 -10.53 14.55
N ASP A 350 -22.73 -9.38 15.10
CA ASP A 350 -23.85 -9.37 16.04
C ASP A 350 -25.12 -9.93 15.37
N GLU A 351 -26.03 -10.46 16.18
CA GLU A 351 -27.21 -11.17 15.69
C GLU A 351 -28.01 -10.36 14.67
N ARG A 352 -28.16 -9.06 14.91
CA ARG A 352 -28.91 -8.15 14.06
C ARG A 352 -28.18 -7.89 12.74
N ALA A 353 -26.88 -7.59 12.78
CA ALA A 353 -26.06 -7.42 11.60
C ALA A 353 -26.02 -8.68 10.72
N ARG A 354 -25.89 -9.86 11.36
CA ARG A 354 -25.94 -11.16 10.68
C ARG A 354 -27.30 -11.37 10.02
N THR A 355 -28.39 -11.16 10.74
CA THR A 355 -29.75 -11.35 10.21
C THR A 355 -30.03 -10.44 9.03
N ILE A 356 -29.67 -9.15 9.12
CA ILE A 356 -29.80 -8.19 8.02
C ILE A 356 -29.00 -8.66 6.80
N LEU A 357 -27.73 -9.04 6.98
CA LEU A 357 -26.87 -9.46 5.89
C LEU A 357 -27.39 -10.74 5.20
N VAL A 358 -27.73 -11.77 5.99
CA VAL A 358 -28.21 -13.06 5.48
C VAL A 358 -29.54 -12.89 4.74
N ALA A 359 -30.51 -12.21 5.34
CA ALA A 359 -31.82 -11.99 4.72
C ALA A 359 -31.73 -11.13 3.46
N ARG A 360 -30.84 -10.12 3.45
CA ARG A 360 -30.72 -9.19 2.31
C ARG A 360 -29.95 -9.78 1.13
N ARG A 361 -28.89 -10.55 1.39
CA ARG A 361 -27.92 -10.95 0.35
C ARG A 361 -27.93 -12.43 0.02
N PHE A 362 -28.24 -13.29 0.99
CA PHE A 362 -28.10 -14.75 0.81
C PHE A 362 -29.45 -15.45 0.70
N ALA A 363 -30.51 -14.93 1.32
CA ALA A 363 -31.84 -15.50 1.20
C ALA A 363 -32.37 -15.49 -0.25
N ASP A 364 -33.21 -16.48 -0.56
CA ASP A 364 -33.95 -16.56 -1.82
C ASP A 364 -35.45 -16.79 -1.51
N PRO A 365 -36.34 -15.80 -1.71
CA PRO A 365 -36.05 -14.46 -2.22
C PRO A 365 -35.31 -13.57 -1.20
N GLN A 366 -34.56 -12.59 -1.70
CA GLN A 366 -33.90 -11.57 -0.86
C GLN A 366 -34.93 -10.61 -0.25
N VAL A 367 -34.78 -10.31 1.04
CA VAL A 367 -35.63 -9.35 1.77
C VAL A 367 -35.19 -7.92 1.49
N LYS A 368 -36.13 -6.99 1.27
CA LYS A 368 -35.79 -5.59 0.97
C LYS A 368 -35.33 -4.84 2.23
N LEU A 369 -34.45 -3.84 2.07
CA LEU A 369 -33.95 -3.04 3.20
C LEU A 369 -35.05 -2.32 4.01
N PRO A 370 -36.13 -1.75 3.41
CA PRO A 370 -37.21 -1.16 4.18
C PRO A 370 -37.93 -2.15 5.10
N GLU A 371 -38.16 -3.38 4.64
CA GLU A 371 -38.80 -4.44 5.44
C GLU A 371 -37.91 -4.86 6.61
N LEU A 372 -36.59 -4.95 6.39
CA LEU A 372 -35.62 -5.20 7.47
C LEU A 372 -35.53 -4.02 8.44
N ALA A 373 -35.61 -2.79 7.93
CA ALA A 373 -35.57 -1.58 8.75
C ALA A 373 -36.79 -1.51 9.69
N GLU A 374 -37.99 -1.80 9.16
CA GLU A 374 -39.22 -1.93 9.93
C GLU A 374 -39.11 -3.03 10.99
N ARG A 375 -38.67 -4.24 10.60
CA ARG A 375 -38.52 -5.39 11.51
C ARG A 375 -37.61 -5.13 12.70
N PHE A 376 -36.57 -4.31 12.52
CA PHE A 376 -35.60 -3.97 13.59
C PHE A 376 -35.85 -2.57 14.20
N GLU A 377 -36.98 -1.93 13.88
CA GLU A 377 -37.36 -0.61 14.37
C GLU A 377 -36.26 0.46 14.16
N ILE A 378 -35.61 0.43 12.99
CA ILE A 378 -34.52 1.34 12.63
C ILE A 378 -34.82 2.08 11.33
N SER A 379 -34.11 3.18 11.08
CA SER A 379 -34.22 3.86 9.80
C SER A 379 -33.64 3.00 8.66
N ASN A 380 -34.20 3.16 7.45
CA ASN A 380 -33.71 2.49 6.25
C ASN A 380 -32.22 2.78 5.99
N MET A 381 -31.79 4.03 6.22
CA MET A 381 -30.38 4.42 6.13
C MET A 381 -29.50 3.63 7.12
N HIS A 382 -29.97 3.42 8.35
CA HIS A 382 -29.22 2.65 9.35
C HIS A 382 -29.14 1.17 8.97
N ALA A 383 -30.23 0.57 8.46
CA ALA A 383 -30.22 -0.79 7.92
C ALA A 383 -29.19 -0.92 6.77
N GLN A 384 -29.15 0.05 5.85
CA GLN A 384 -28.19 0.09 4.75
C GLN A 384 -26.73 0.20 5.22
N GLN A 385 -26.46 1.01 6.25
CA GLN A 385 -25.13 1.14 6.84
C GLN A 385 -24.67 -0.18 7.47
N ILE A 386 -25.57 -0.88 8.18
CA ILE A 386 -25.29 -2.19 8.76
C ILE A 386 -24.99 -3.20 7.65
N ASP A 387 -25.85 -3.31 6.62
CA ASP A 387 -25.61 -4.21 5.47
C ASP A 387 -24.25 -3.94 4.81
N SER A 388 -23.96 -2.68 4.49
CA SER A 388 -22.72 -2.30 3.79
C SER A 388 -21.48 -2.61 4.63
N ARG A 389 -21.54 -2.35 5.95
CA ARG A 389 -20.44 -2.61 6.87
C ARG A 389 -20.21 -4.11 7.04
N SER A 390 -21.26 -4.87 7.28
CA SER A 390 -21.19 -6.34 7.45
C SER A 390 -20.72 -7.02 6.17
N ALA A 391 -21.25 -6.63 5.01
CA ALA A 391 -20.82 -7.16 3.72
C ALA A 391 -19.34 -6.87 3.47
N SER A 392 -18.88 -5.64 3.75
CA SER A 392 -17.47 -5.27 3.59
C SER A 392 -16.55 -6.10 4.49
N LEU A 393 -16.96 -6.33 5.75
CA LEU A 393 -16.22 -7.15 6.72
C LEU A 393 -16.10 -8.61 6.27
N VAL A 394 -17.24 -9.22 5.95
CA VAL A 394 -17.29 -10.62 5.52
C VAL A 394 -16.47 -10.79 4.24
N ARG A 395 -16.59 -9.83 3.30
CA ARG A 395 -15.81 -9.81 2.08
C ARG A 395 -14.31 -9.72 2.32
N SER A 396 -13.84 -8.77 3.15
CA SER A 396 -12.41 -8.61 3.42
C SER A 396 -11.79 -9.83 4.11
N THR A 397 -12.60 -10.59 4.84
CA THR A 397 -12.14 -11.77 5.60
C THR A 397 -12.09 -13.02 4.71
N LEU A 398 -13.05 -13.16 3.80
CA LEU A 398 -13.18 -14.35 2.95
C LEU A 398 -12.39 -14.25 1.64
N ILE A 399 -12.37 -13.07 1.02
CA ILE A 399 -11.71 -12.86 -0.28
C ILE A 399 -10.21 -12.75 -0.06
N SER A 400 -9.56 -13.92 -0.01
CA SER A 400 -8.10 -14.04 -0.03
C SER A 400 -7.54 -13.91 -1.46
N PRO A 401 -6.30 -13.41 -1.63
CA PRO A 401 -5.64 -13.36 -2.94
C PRO A 401 -5.56 -14.72 -3.64
N SER A 402 -5.41 -15.82 -2.87
CA SER A 402 -5.35 -17.18 -3.41
C SER A 402 -6.71 -17.63 -3.96
N LEU A 403 -7.80 -17.38 -3.23
CA LEU A 403 -9.16 -17.65 -3.73
C LEU A 403 -9.47 -16.83 -4.98
N LEU A 404 -9.10 -15.54 -4.98
CA LEU A 404 -9.22 -14.67 -6.15
C LEU A 404 -8.49 -15.29 -7.34
N ALA A 405 -7.19 -15.59 -7.22
CA ALA A 405 -6.39 -16.15 -8.29
C ALA A 405 -6.94 -17.50 -8.80
N ALA A 406 -7.42 -18.36 -7.92
CA ALA A 406 -8.01 -19.65 -8.28
C ALA A 406 -9.28 -19.48 -9.12
N VAL A 407 -10.18 -18.58 -8.69
CA VAL A 407 -11.40 -18.25 -9.45
C VAL A 407 -11.02 -17.57 -10.78
N ASP A 408 -10.07 -16.65 -10.76
CA ASP A 408 -9.62 -15.88 -11.91
C ASP A 408 -9.06 -16.75 -13.04
N ALA A 409 -8.32 -17.80 -12.67
CA ALA A 409 -7.70 -18.75 -13.58
C ALA A 409 -8.72 -19.66 -14.28
N HIS A 410 -9.92 -19.81 -13.72
CA HIS A 410 -10.96 -20.69 -14.26
C HIS A 410 -12.09 -19.93 -14.95
N LEU A 411 -12.33 -18.67 -14.59
CA LEU A 411 -13.26 -17.83 -15.31
C LEU A 411 -12.73 -17.52 -16.73
N PRO A 412 -13.63 -17.45 -17.73
CA PRO A 412 -13.23 -17.08 -19.08
C PRO A 412 -12.73 -15.62 -19.14
N ALA A 413 -12.27 -15.21 -20.33
CA ALA A 413 -11.90 -13.82 -20.62
C ALA A 413 -13.02 -12.84 -20.19
N PRO A 414 -12.73 -11.53 -20.01
CA PRO A 414 -13.65 -10.58 -19.37
C PRO A 414 -15.09 -10.53 -19.90
N ASP A 415 -15.31 -10.84 -21.18
CA ASP A 415 -16.64 -10.87 -21.81
C ASP A 415 -17.27 -12.27 -21.88
N GLY A 416 -16.53 -13.29 -21.47
CA GLY A 416 -16.98 -14.68 -21.44
C GLY A 416 -17.87 -14.99 -20.25
N ALA A 417 -18.70 -16.00 -20.42
CA ALA A 417 -19.54 -16.57 -19.37
C ALA A 417 -19.28 -18.09 -19.27
N MET A 418 -19.42 -18.63 -18.08
CA MET A 418 -19.28 -20.06 -17.80
C MET A 418 -20.45 -20.51 -16.93
N ALA A 419 -21.01 -21.70 -17.16
CA ALA A 419 -22.05 -22.23 -16.28
C ALA A 419 -21.50 -22.36 -14.85
N ILE A 420 -22.31 -22.00 -13.84
CA ILE A 420 -21.89 -22.08 -12.44
C ILE A 420 -21.53 -23.51 -12.03
N ASP A 421 -22.23 -24.51 -12.57
CA ASP A 421 -21.95 -25.92 -12.32
C ASP A 421 -20.56 -26.33 -12.85
N ASP A 422 -20.13 -25.79 -14.00
CA ASP A 422 -18.79 -26.03 -14.55
C ASP A 422 -17.70 -25.38 -13.68
N LEU A 423 -17.97 -24.17 -13.17
CA LEU A 423 -17.06 -23.49 -12.26
C LEU A 423 -16.94 -24.25 -10.93
N VAL A 424 -18.05 -24.75 -10.40
CA VAL A 424 -18.07 -25.59 -9.18
C VAL A 424 -17.37 -26.93 -9.44
N ALA A 425 -17.51 -27.54 -10.61
CA ALA A 425 -16.78 -28.77 -10.96
C ALA A 425 -15.26 -28.55 -10.97
N ARG A 426 -14.79 -27.37 -11.39
CA ARG A 426 -13.37 -26.99 -11.38
C ARG A 426 -12.87 -26.58 -10.00
N ILE A 427 -13.74 -25.96 -9.20
CA ILE A 427 -13.43 -25.48 -7.84
C ILE A 427 -14.49 -26.04 -6.87
N PRO A 428 -14.41 -27.32 -6.46
CA PRO A 428 -15.46 -27.99 -5.69
C PRO A 428 -15.83 -27.29 -4.38
N VAL A 429 -14.88 -26.59 -3.78
CA VAL A 429 -15.08 -25.83 -2.54
C VAL A 429 -16.13 -24.71 -2.68
N LEU A 430 -16.39 -24.22 -3.90
CA LEU A 430 -17.46 -23.27 -4.19
C LEU A 430 -18.87 -23.88 -4.04
N GLY A 431 -19.00 -25.20 -4.16
CA GLY A 431 -20.26 -25.92 -4.01
C GLY A 431 -20.63 -26.24 -2.56
N ALA A 432 -19.73 -26.02 -1.59
CA ALA A 432 -19.97 -26.34 -0.18
C ALA A 432 -21.15 -25.54 0.39
N VAL A 433 -22.07 -26.22 1.08
CA VAL A 433 -23.24 -25.59 1.69
C VAL A 433 -22.83 -24.87 2.97
N VAL A 434 -23.30 -23.64 3.15
CA VAL A 434 -23.01 -22.83 4.33
C VAL A 434 -24.26 -22.69 5.21
N PRO A 435 -24.37 -23.43 6.33
CA PRO A 435 -25.56 -23.37 7.19
C PRO A 435 -25.85 -21.96 7.72
N ALA A 436 -24.81 -21.23 8.13
CA ALA A 436 -24.90 -19.88 8.66
C ALA A 436 -25.41 -18.84 7.64
N ALA A 437 -25.37 -19.15 6.34
CA ALA A 437 -25.82 -18.26 5.26
C ALA A 437 -27.13 -18.73 4.64
N ALA A 438 -28.08 -19.19 5.47
CA ALA A 438 -29.38 -19.73 5.03
C ALA A 438 -29.24 -20.96 4.10
N ASN A 439 -28.29 -21.85 4.41
CA ASN A 439 -27.98 -23.07 3.64
C ASN A 439 -27.66 -22.81 2.16
N GLN A 440 -27.11 -21.63 1.84
CA GLN A 440 -26.68 -21.32 0.49
C GLN A 440 -25.32 -21.96 0.18
N PRO A 441 -25.05 -22.35 -1.09
CA PRO A 441 -23.72 -22.77 -1.49
C PRO A 441 -22.74 -21.60 -1.42
N ALA A 442 -21.46 -21.89 -1.16
CA ALA A 442 -20.42 -20.90 -0.95
C ALA A 442 -20.30 -19.91 -2.12
N TRP A 443 -20.45 -20.37 -3.37
CA TRP A 443 -20.44 -19.50 -4.55
C TRP A 443 -21.52 -18.42 -4.49
N ARG A 444 -22.71 -18.73 -3.97
CA ARG A 444 -23.83 -17.79 -3.89
C ARG A 444 -23.63 -16.77 -2.79
N VAL A 445 -22.98 -17.18 -1.69
CA VAL A 445 -22.53 -16.25 -0.65
C VAL A 445 -21.50 -15.27 -1.22
N LEU A 446 -20.53 -15.76 -1.98
CA LEU A 446 -19.49 -14.93 -2.61
C LEU A 446 -20.06 -13.96 -3.65
N ASP A 447 -21.00 -14.40 -4.51
CA ASP A 447 -21.73 -13.53 -5.43
C ASP A 447 -22.55 -12.46 -4.68
N GLY A 448 -23.21 -12.83 -3.59
CA GLY A 448 -23.98 -11.90 -2.75
C GLY A 448 -23.13 -10.80 -2.10
N LEU A 449 -21.88 -11.10 -1.75
CA LEU A 449 -20.91 -10.14 -1.22
C LEU A 449 -20.33 -9.23 -2.32
N GLY A 450 -20.24 -9.75 -3.54
CA GLY A 450 -19.71 -9.06 -4.72
C GLY A 450 -18.18 -8.95 -4.74
N GLY A 451 -17.62 -8.75 -5.94
CA GLY A 451 -16.20 -8.44 -6.17
C GLY A 451 -15.31 -9.60 -6.61
N LEU A 452 -15.80 -10.84 -6.56
CA LEU A 452 -15.09 -12.02 -7.09
C LEU A 452 -15.58 -12.34 -8.52
N PHE A 453 -16.85 -12.66 -8.64
CA PHE A 453 -17.57 -12.91 -9.88
C PHE A 453 -19.03 -12.53 -9.67
N GLU A 454 -19.77 -12.44 -10.77
CA GLU A 454 -21.22 -12.27 -10.75
C GLU A 454 -21.89 -13.49 -11.38
N VAL A 455 -22.98 -13.96 -10.78
CA VAL A 455 -23.81 -15.02 -11.36
C VAL A 455 -25.13 -14.43 -11.84
N THR A 456 -25.42 -14.61 -13.13
CA THR A 456 -26.67 -14.20 -13.77
C THR A 456 -27.19 -15.34 -14.60
N ASP A 457 -28.45 -15.75 -14.40
CA ASP A 457 -29.10 -16.85 -15.11
C ASP A 457 -28.32 -18.18 -15.11
N GLY A 458 -27.64 -18.46 -13.99
CA GLY A 458 -26.82 -19.67 -13.83
C GLY A 458 -25.44 -19.59 -14.48
N GLU A 459 -25.07 -18.45 -15.07
CA GLU A 459 -23.75 -18.21 -15.64
C GLU A 459 -22.89 -17.33 -14.73
N ALA A 460 -21.69 -17.79 -14.40
CA ALA A 460 -20.65 -17.02 -13.74
C ALA A 460 -19.85 -16.18 -14.75
N ARG A 461 -19.66 -14.91 -14.42
CA ARG A 461 -18.86 -13.94 -15.19
C ARG A 461 -17.91 -13.20 -14.27
N ARG A 462 -16.79 -12.73 -14.82
CA ARG A 462 -15.85 -11.89 -14.06
C ARG A 462 -16.56 -10.61 -13.63
N ALA A 463 -16.43 -10.22 -12.35
CA ALA A 463 -17.12 -9.04 -11.85
C ALA A 463 -16.67 -7.78 -12.62
N SER A 464 -17.57 -7.17 -13.38
CA SER A 464 -17.23 -5.91 -14.07
C SER A 464 -17.10 -4.80 -13.02
N SER A 465 -16.03 -4.02 -13.10
CA SER A 465 -15.81 -2.86 -12.21
C SER A 465 -16.83 -1.73 -12.43
N ASN A 466 -17.71 -1.83 -13.43
CA ASN A 466 -18.48 -0.69 -13.95
C ASN A 466 -20.01 -0.87 -14.05
N ARG A 467 -20.59 -2.00 -13.58
CA ARG A 467 -22.06 -2.15 -13.56
C ARG A 467 -22.66 -1.88 -12.19
N LYS A 468 -23.55 -0.88 -12.11
CA LYS A 468 -24.57 -0.82 -11.07
C LYS A 468 -25.47 -2.06 -11.23
N ARG A 469 -25.36 -3.00 -10.29
CA ARG A 469 -26.17 -4.22 -10.22
C ARG A 469 -27.66 -3.85 -10.32
N SER A 470 -28.34 -4.20 -11.42
CA SER A 470 -29.80 -4.24 -11.42
C SER A 470 -30.23 -5.42 -10.55
N ALA A 471 -31.32 -5.27 -9.80
CA ALA A 471 -31.82 -6.35 -8.93
C ALA A 471 -31.95 -7.66 -9.72
N ASN A 472 -31.35 -8.75 -9.22
CA ASN A 472 -31.39 -10.06 -9.86
C ASN A 472 -32.84 -10.53 -10.01
N PRO A 473 -33.28 -11.00 -11.19
CA PRO A 473 -34.53 -11.72 -11.30
C PRO A 473 -34.45 -13.08 -10.54
N PRO A 474 -35.58 -13.62 -10.07
CA PRO A 474 -35.61 -14.90 -9.37
C PRO A 474 -35.11 -16.03 -10.28
N VAL A 475 -34.30 -16.95 -9.72
CA VAL A 475 -33.82 -18.13 -10.43
C VAL A 475 -35.01 -19.01 -10.82
N PRO A 476 -35.15 -19.43 -12.09
CA PRO A 476 -36.22 -20.34 -12.49
C PRO A 476 -36.09 -21.67 -11.75
N GLY A 477 -37.15 -22.05 -11.05
CA GLY A 477 -37.21 -23.27 -10.25
C GLY A 477 -36.81 -24.51 -11.05
N ARG A 478 -35.91 -25.30 -10.47
CA ARG A 478 -35.46 -26.61 -10.96
C ARG A 478 -36.71 -27.47 -11.22
N ARG A 479 -37.05 -27.72 -12.49
CA ARG A 479 -38.03 -28.74 -12.84
C ARG A 479 -37.46 -30.09 -12.43
N THR A 480 -37.95 -30.63 -11.32
CA THR A 480 -37.82 -32.06 -11.02
C THR A 480 -38.58 -32.83 -12.10
N ALA A 481 -37.85 -33.63 -12.88
CA ALA A 481 -38.42 -34.67 -13.73
C ALA A 481 -38.74 -35.90 -12.89
#